data_AF-A0A8T0FE99-F1
#
_entry.id   AF-A0A8T0FE99-F1
#
_cell.length_a   1.000
_cell.length_b   1.000
_cell.length_c   1.000
_cell.angle_alpha   90.00
_cell.angle_beta   90.00
_cell.angle_gamma   90.00
#
_symmetry.space_group_name_H-M   'P 1'
#
loop_
_entity.id
_entity.type
_entity.pdbx_description
1 polymer ?
#
loop_
_entity_poly.entity_id
_entity_poly.type
_entity_poly.pdbx_seq_one_letter_code
_entity_poly.pdbx_strand_id
1 'polypeptide(L)'
;MATVVMMYILPMLLGQTYDLGKEKPGLHIFPKNVEENAVTLQHYFTDSQYRMVENAEDVKDFLSISGKLSLKIKAGMVDVSGEGSYVKDSSSKTNGIEILVKVHFETITKTIPTSFKPNADWSLINEKFLGTHYCRSITYGGDLIASIRISSSNTYDLMRIKAAINGGLNVGGGSFKGNIEGKLELLKQNAQDSSSMEINYYASVPIHGVSYDIDGLLKLVEEFPNHVKKVNNGLGNPLRMELYPLSSLKEGIPAYLENRAIGDELDDLESQFDDLRETRRLIGVWNSGLPPVAPEGVEEKVKKFTDKVNNIFGIYLKTIGELDVSKGASTQPIKDAFTAYEDGDYIMPQKFVRKFTELQKEIYAEHPELQPRIGGAQYIRWGQTTCPNAEAEATVVGVMATSEIVQDGGSSQFVCSTLDPTHVDPKDYFKNFPGDDDPEDHLLVGPMRYMGDMKRFKSMFMKEIACVRCRVAIRTTVLIKAADKSCPSDKWTKEYEGYLMAPGMTANKGEYICMDKDMKQPDGEVKFGNSEMSHAPEIQEVAIECGSLPCKPYEANKPIPCVVCTI
;
A
#
# COMPACT_ATOMS: atom_id res chain seq x y z
N MET A 1 -23.76 35.96 14.71
CA MET A 1 -23.03 36.65 13.62
C MET A 1 -21.59 36.18 13.66
N ALA A 2 -21.28 35.06 13.03
CA ALA A 2 -19.91 34.56 13.01
C ALA A 2 -19.43 34.57 11.56
N THR A 3 -18.35 35.30 11.30
CA THR A 3 -17.53 35.12 10.11
C THR A 3 -17.01 33.70 10.08
N VAL A 4 -16.94 33.09 8.90
CA VAL A 4 -16.46 31.72 8.72
C VAL A 4 -15.26 31.71 7.79
N VAL A 5 -14.17 31.07 8.21
CA VAL A 5 -13.02 30.78 7.36
C VAL A 5 -13.12 29.32 6.96
N MET A 6 -13.05 29.06 5.66
CA MET A 6 -13.10 27.71 5.13
C MET A 6 -12.15 27.55 3.95
N MET A 7 -11.87 26.30 3.57
CA MET A 7 -11.12 26.00 2.36
C MET A 7 -11.77 26.64 1.13
N TYR A 8 -10.95 27.02 0.16
CA TYR A 8 -11.43 27.60 -1.07
C TYR A 8 -12.12 26.56 -1.95
N ILE A 9 -13.28 26.93 -2.48
CA ILE A 9 -14.09 26.11 -3.39
C ILE A 9 -14.01 26.71 -4.79
N LEU A 10 -13.74 25.88 -5.80
CA LEU A 10 -13.62 26.34 -7.18
C LEU A 10 -15.00 26.37 -7.89
N PRO A 11 -15.33 27.43 -8.66
CA PRO A 11 -14.77 28.78 -8.64
C PRO A 11 -15.56 29.71 -7.70
N MET A 12 -14.92 30.26 -6.67
CA MET A 12 -15.49 31.28 -5.77
C MET A 12 -14.83 32.64 -5.98
N LEU A 13 -15.62 33.70 -6.14
CA LEU A 13 -15.11 35.05 -6.37
C LEU A 13 -15.30 35.96 -5.15
N LEU A 14 -14.44 36.98 -5.03
CA LEU A 14 -14.66 38.06 -4.07
C LEU A 14 -16.02 38.72 -4.32
N GLY A 15 -16.84 38.84 -3.29
CA GLY A 15 -18.18 39.44 -3.38
C GLY A 15 -19.27 38.48 -3.86
N GLN A 16 -18.93 37.22 -4.17
CA GLN A 16 -19.90 36.17 -4.42
C GLN A 16 -20.52 35.67 -3.12
N THR A 17 -21.82 35.43 -3.13
CA THR A 17 -22.51 34.89 -1.96
C THR A 17 -22.34 33.38 -1.84
N TYR A 18 -22.61 32.84 -0.65
CA TYR A 18 -22.43 31.44 -0.32
C TYR A 18 -23.49 30.98 0.69
N ASP A 19 -24.10 29.83 0.44
CA ASP A 19 -25.04 29.18 1.36
C ASP A 19 -24.28 28.18 2.26
N LEU A 20 -23.91 28.63 3.46
CA LEU A 20 -23.30 27.78 4.50
C LEU A 20 -24.23 26.68 5.01
N GLY A 21 -25.53 26.69 4.73
CA GLY A 21 -26.44 25.59 5.05
C GLY A 21 -26.30 24.43 4.06
N LYS A 22 -26.05 24.75 2.79
CA LYS A 22 -26.04 23.77 1.67
C LYS A 22 -24.68 23.53 1.01
N GLU A 23 -23.63 24.26 1.42
CA GLU A 23 -22.32 24.33 0.75
C GLU A 23 -22.43 24.70 -0.74
N LYS A 24 -23.18 25.76 -1.04
CA LYS A 24 -23.44 26.16 -2.44
C LYS A 24 -23.07 27.61 -2.73
N PRO A 25 -22.28 27.88 -3.79
CA PRO A 25 -22.09 29.24 -4.30
C PRO A 25 -23.41 29.89 -4.74
N GLY A 26 -23.58 31.16 -4.39
CA GLY A 26 -24.69 32.00 -4.82
C GLY A 26 -24.28 33.06 -5.84
N LEU A 27 -25.06 34.14 -5.91
CA LEU A 27 -24.86 35.23 -6.86
C LEU A 27 -23.81 36.25 -6.39
N HIS A 28 -23.24 36.98 -7.33
CA HIS A 28 -22.29 38.06 -7.03
C HIS A 28 -23.05 39.35 -6.68
N ILE A 29 -22.80 39.91 -5.49
CA ILE A 29 -23.54 41.08 -4.98
C ILE A 29 -22.74 42.39 -5.00
N PHE A 30 -21.47 42.36 -5.41
CA PHE A 30 -20.63 43.54 -5.53
C PHE A 30 -20.51 44.04 -6.99
N PRO A 31 -20.05 45.29 -7.19
CA PRO A 31 -19.69 45.78 -8.52
C PRO A 31 -18.62 44.92 -9.22
N LYS A 32 -18.60 44.93 -10.56
CA LYS A 32 -17.67 44.10 -11.36
C LYS A 32 -16.18 44.42 -11.11
N ASN A 33 -15.86 45.63 -10.71
CA ASN A 33 -14.50 46.07 -10.40
C ASN A 33 -14.08 45.78 -8.95
N VAL A 34 -14.80 44.91 -8.22
CA VAL A 34 -14.49 44.57 -6.82
C VAL A 34 -13.06 44.05 -6.65
N GLU A 35 -12.56 43.24 -7.59
CA GLU A 35 -11.19 42.69 -7.50
C GLU A 35 -10.12 43.77 -7.69
N GLU A 36 -10.37 44.76 -8.56
CA GLU A 36 -9.46 45.90 -8.77
C GLU A 36 -9.42 46.83 -7.55
N ASN A 37 -10.49 46.87 -6.77
CA ASN A 37 -10.62 47.69 -5.56
C ASN A 37 -10.32 46.91 -4.27
N ALA A 38 -9.94 45.65 -4.37
CA ALA A 38 -9.59 44.83 -3.22
C ALA A 38 -8.28 45.30 -2.61
N VAL A 39 -8.24 45.38 -1.28
CA VAL A 39 -7.00 45.64 -0.55
C VAL A 39 -6.18 44.37 -0.53
N THR A 40 -4.90 44.47 -0.88
CA THR A 40 -3.94 43.35 -0.82
C THR A 40 -3.13 43.44 0.47
N LEU A 41 -3.24 42.40 1.30
CA LEU A 41 -2.48 42.23 2.53
C LEU A 41 -1.36 41.22 2.29
N GLN A 42 -0.13 41.71 2.20
CA GLN A 42 1.06 40.87 2.07
C GLN A 42 1.37 40.20 3.42
N HIS A 43 1.44 38.87 3.44
CA HIS A 43 1.88 38.14 4.63
C HIS A 43 2.49 36.81 4.18
N TYR A 44 3.75 36.59 4.56
CA TYR A 44 4.42 35.32 4.31
C TYR A 44 4.31 34.47 5.58
N PHE A 45 3.39 33.53 5.57
CA PHE A 45 3.20 32.59 6.66
C PHE A 45 3.49 31.18 6.16
N THR A 46 4.31 30.44 6.89
CA THR A 46 4.54 29.01 6.62
C THR A 46 4.34 28.26 7.91
N ASP A 47 3.43 27.30 7.88
CA ASP A 47 3.23 26.36 8.96
C ASP A 47 3.28 24.94 8.42
N SER A 48 3.82 24.04 9.23
CA SER A 48 3.96 22.64 8.88
C SER A 48 3.62 21.82 10.11
N GLN A 49 2.60 20.99 10.00
CA GLN A 49 2.07 20.18 11.09
C GLN A 49 1.97 18.72 10.67
N TYR A 50 1.89 17.83 11.66
CA TYR A 50 1.51 16.44 11.41
C TYR A 50 0.47 15.96 12.42
N ARG A 51 -0.27 14.91 12.07
CA ARG A 51 -1.17 14.19 12.97
C ARG A 51 -1.35 12.75 12.51
N MET A 52 -1.48 11.81 13.45
CA MET A 52 -1.98 10.47 13.12
C MET A 52 -3.50 10.54 12.99
N VAL A 53 -4.04 9.94 11.93
CA VAL A 53 -5.49 9.89 11.70
C VAL A 53 -5.96 8.44 11.67
N GLU A 54 -7.01 8.14 12.42
CA GLU A 54 -7.59 6.79 12.50
C GLU A 54 -8.96 6.71 11.81
N ASN A 55 -9.66 7.84 11.72
CA ASN A 55 -11.00 7.91 11.16
C ASN A 55 -11.24 9.24 10.43
N ALA A 56 -12.43 9.40 9.85
CA ALA A 56 -12.79 10.61 9.11
C ALA A 56 -12.90 11.85 10.01
N GLU A 57 -13.23 11.68 11.30
CA GLU A 57 -13.30 12.78 12.27
C GLU A 57 -11.91 13.39 12.50
N ASP A 58 -10.89 12.56 12.74
CA ASP A 58 -9.50 13.01 12.88
C ASP A 58 -9.02 13.83 11.67
N VAL A 59 -9.39 13.37 10.46
CA VAL A 59 -9.08 14.06 9.21
C VAL A 59 -9.76 15.42 9.15
N LYS A 60 -11.07 15.48 9.42
CA LYS A 60 -11.85 16.72 9.39
C LYS A 60 -11.33 17.73 10.40
N ASP A 61 -11.02 17.29 11.61
CA ASP A 61 -10.45 18.14 12.65
C ASP A 61 -9.09 18.70 12.24
N PHE A 62 -8.19 17.84 11.75
CA PHE A 62 -6.85 18.25 11.36
C PHE A 62 -6.84 19.24 10.19
N LEU A 63 -7.74 19.03 9.23
CA LEU A 63 -7.87 19.89 8.06
C LEU A 63 -8.83 21.08 8.27
N SER A 64 -9.53 21.12 9.41
CA SER A 64 -10.56 22.12 9.72
C SER A 64 -11.70 22.17 8.69
N ILE A 65 -12.23 21.00 8.35
CA ILE A 65 -13.29 20.81 7.34
C ILE A 65 -14.58 20.39 8.04
N SER A 66 -15.71 21.02 7.70
CA SER A 66 -17.02 20.64 8.27
C SER A 66 -17.48 19.27 7.76
N GLY A 67 -18.25 18.53 8.57
CA GLY A 67 -18.79 17.21 8.19
C GLY A 67 -19.53 17.21 6.86
N LYS A 68 -20.41 18.20 6.66
CA LYS A 68 -21.12 18.37 5.39
C LYS A 68 -20.18 18.69 4.22
N LEU A 69 -19.19 19.56 4.40
CA LEU A 69 -18.25 19.87 3.31
C LEU A 69 -17.42 18.64 2.95
N SER A 70 -16.98 17.85 3.94
CA SER A 70 -16.33 16.56 3.72
C SER A 70 -17.19 15.61 2.87
N LEU A 71 -18.45 15.43 3.24
CA LEU A 71 -19.42 14.62 2.49
C LEU A 71 -19.58 15.11 1.04
N LYS A 72 -19.73 16.42 0.84
CA LYS A 72 -19.86 17.02 -0.50
C LYS A 72 -18.61 16.82 -1.36
N ILE A 73 -17.42 16.94 -0.78
CA ILE A 73 -16.13 16.68 -1.44
C ILE A 73 -16.02 15.21 -1.83
N LYS A 74 -16.29 14.28 -0.90
CA LYS A 74 -16.26 12.83 -1.15
C LYS A 74 -17.29 12.39 -2.19
N ALA A 75 -18.43 13.06 -2.26
CA ALA A 75 -19.45 12.84 -3.28
C ALA A 75 -19.11 13.46 -4.64
N GLY A 76 -18.01 14.22 -4.76
CA GLY A 76 -17.60 14.90 -5.99
C GLY A 76 -18.53 16.05 -6.39
N MET A 77 -19.22 16.65 -5.43
CA MET A 77 -20.17 17.75 -5.67
C MET A 77 -19.53 19.14 -5.58
N VAL A 78 -18.29 19.19 -5.10
CA VAL A 78 -17.53 20.42 -4.89
C VAL A 78 -16.13 20.20 -5.47
N ASP A 79 -15.72 21.12 -6.34
CA ASP A 79 -14.38 21.12 -6.88
C ASP A 79 -13.41 21.78 -5.91
N VAL A 80 -12.36 21.03 -5.58
CA VAL A 80 -11.34 21.37 -4.58
C VAL A 80 -9.97 20.94 -5.07
N SER A 81 -8.92 21.56 -4.51
CA SER A 81 -7.52 21.21 -4.78
C SER A 81 -6.76 21.01 -3.46
N GLY A 82 -5.53 20.49 -3.51
CA GLY A 82 -4.69 20.30 -2.32
C GLY A 82 -5.37 19.44 -1.26
N GLU A 83 -5.66 20.02 -0.09
CA GLU A 83 -6.30 19.34 1.04
C GLU A 83 -7.62 18.67 0.67
N GLY A 84 -8.40 19.29 -0.22
CA GLY A 84 -9.67 18.71 -0.65
C GLY A 84 -9.50 17.51 -1.58
N SER A 85 -8.40 17.44 -2.35
CA SER A 85 -8.08 16.25 -3.15
C SER A 85 -7.74 15.07 -2.24
N TYR A 86 -7.05 15.32 -1.13
CA TYR A 86 -6.83 14.30 -0.10
C TYR A 86 -8.16 13.82 0.50
N VAL A 87 -9.04 14.72 0.95
CA VAL A 87 -10.34 14.35 1.53
C VAL A 87 -11.18 13.55 0.56
N LYS A 88 -11.18 13.94 -0.73
CA LYS A 88 -11.87 13.21 -1.79
C LYS A 88 -11.36 11.77 -1.91
N ASP A 89 -10.06 11.53 -1.78
CA ASP A 89 -9.49 10.17 -1.90
C ASP A 89 -9.47 9.40 -0.58
N SER A 90 -9.65 10.09 0.55
CA SER A 90 -9.69 9.49 1.88
C SER A 90 -10.90 8.56 2.04
N SER A 91 -10.70 7.47 2.79
CA SER A 91 -11.76 6.60 3.29
C SER A 91 -11.42 6.11 4.69
N SER A 92 -12.43 5.77 5.47
CA SER A 92 -12.32 5.14 6.78
C SER A 92 -11.77 3.70 6.68
N LYS A 93 -10.45 3.55 6.51
CA LYS A 93 -9.78 2.24 6.41
C LYS A 93 -9.32 1.74 7.78
N THR A 94 -9.53 0.44 8.07
CA THR A 94 -9.15 -0.17 9.37
C THR A 94 -7.79 -0.85 9.40
N ASN A 95 -7.16 -1.12 8.25
CA ASN A 95 -6.00 -2.03 8.18
C ASN A 95 -4.66 -1.31 7.92
N GLY A 96 -4.53 -0.08 8.40
CA GLY A 96 -3.29 0.67 8.28
C GLY A 96 -3.24 1.81 9.29
N ILE A 97 -2.05 2.33 9.51
CA ILE A 97 -1.82 3.55 10.27
C ILE A 97 -1.52 4.65 9.25
N GLU A 98 -2.20 5.77 9.38
CA GLU A 98 -1.99 6.91 8.50
C GLU A 98 -1.49 8.11 9.30
N ILE A 99 -0.37 8.69 8.84
CA ILE A 99 0.16 9.95 9.36
C ILE A 99 0.02 10.98 8.26
N LEU A 100 -0.69 12.06 8.57
CA LEU A 100 -0.80 13.22 7.69
C LEU A 100 0.22 14.26 8.07
N VAL A 101 0.90 14.78 7.06
CA VAL A 101 1.74 15.97 7.14
C VAL A 101 1.10 17.06 6.31
N LYS A 102 0.80 18.19 6.93
CA LYS A 102 0.21 19.37 6.30
C LYS A 102 1.23 20.49 6.26
N VAL A 103 1.50 21.04 5.08
CA VAL A 103 2.25 22.28 4.90
C VAL A 103 1.32 23.33 4.35
N HIS A 104 1.17 24.42 5.08
CA HIS A 104 0.34 25.56 4.73
C HIS A 104 1.24 26.77 4.50
N PHE A 105 1.26 27.30 3.27
CA PHE A 105 2.07 28.46 2.91
C PHE A 105 1.21 29.56 2.31
N GLU A 106 1.09 30.70 2.99
CA GLU A 106 0.33 31.87 2.53
C GLU A 106 1.26 32.94 1.96
N THR A 107 0.77 33.67 0.95
CA THR A 107 1.51 34.77 0.29
C THR A 107 0.79 36.10 0.46
N ILE A 108 -0.50 36.16 0.09
CA ILE A 108 -1.33 37.36 0.14
C ILE A 108 -2.77 37.02 0.50
N THR A 109 -3.46 38.00 1.08
CA THR A 109 -4.93 38.01 1.13
C THR A 109 -5.44 39.19 0.33
N LYS A 110 -6.40 38.96 -0.56
CA LYS A 110 -7.19 40.03 -1.18
C LYS A 110 -8.50 40.15 -0.40
N THR A 111 -8.85 41.36 0.04
CA THR A 111 -10.06 41.60 0.84
C THR A 111 -10.86 42.81 0.36
N ILE A 112 -12.18 42.71 0.43
CA ILE A 112 -13.07 43.84 0.14
C ILE A 112 -13.00 44.83 1.32
N PRO A 113 -12.60 46.10 1.10
CA PRO A 113 -12.55 47.08 2.16
C PRO A 113 -13.97 47.44 2.62
N THR A 114 -14.13 47.75 3.92
CA THR A 114 -15.44 48.04 4.54
C THR A 114 -16.17 49.23 3.91
N SER A 115 -15.42 50.13 3.25
CA SER A 115 -15.94 51.29 2.51
C SER A 115 -16.59 50.90 1.18
N PHE A 116 -16.19 49.80 0.56
CA PHE A 116 -16.74 49.33 -0.71
C PHE A 116 -18.07 48.62 -0.48
N LYS A 117 -19.13 49.10 -1.13
CA LYS A 117 -20.51 48.66 -0.87
C LYS A 117 -21.00 47.68 -1.94
N PRO A 118 -21.90 46.76 -1.59
CA PRO A 118 -22.59 45.92 -2.56
C PRO A 118 -23.50 46.77 -3.47
N ASN A 119 -23.93 46.21 -4.60
CA ASN A 119 -24.85 46.85 -5.56
C ASN A 119 -26.17 47.22 -4.86
N ALA A 120 -26.71 48.43 -5.02
CA ALA A 120 -27.84 48.91 -4.21
C ALA A 120 -29.08 47.98 -4.22
N ASP A 121 -29.30 47.26 -5.31
CA ASP A 121 -30.40 46.34 -5.56
C ASP A 121 -30.12 44.88 -5.14
N TRP A 122 -28.94 44.56 -4.59
CA TRP A 122 -28.57 43.19 -4.21
C TRP A 122 -29.60 42.52 -3.30
N SER A 123 -30.22 43.30 -2.40
CA SER A 123 -31.20 42.80 -1.43
C SER A 123 -32.60 42.57 -2.01
N LEU A 124 -32.81 42.90 -3.29
CA LEU A 124 -34.03 42.57 -4.04
C LEU A 124 -33.95 41.17 -4.69
N ILE A 125 -32.74 40.60 -4.74
CA ILE A 125 -32.52 39.24 -5.23
C ILE A 125 -33.19 38.26 -4.26
N ASN A 126 -33.89 37.26 -4.81
CA ASN A 126 -34.53 36.23 -4.01
C ASN A 126 -33.49 35.52 -3.11
N GLU A 127 -33.77 35.46 -1.82
CA GLU A 127 -32.88 34.89 -0.79
C GLU A 127 -32.41 33.47 -1.13
N LYS A 128 -33.22 32.69 -1.86
CA LYS A 128 -32.86 31.34 -2.34
C LYS A 128 -31.65 31.30 -3.27
N PHE A 129 -31.31 32.40 -3.94
CA PHE A 129 -30.14 32.52 -4.81
C PHE A 129 -28.96 33.25 -4.15
N LEU A 130 -29.17 33.86 -2.98
CA LEU A 130 -28.13 34.54 -2.23
C LEU A 130 -27.44 33.57 -1.26
N GLY A 131 -28.19 32.76 -0.52
CA GLY A 131 -27.60 31.98 0.57
C GLY A 131 -27.44 32.83 1.83
N THR A 132 -26.35 32.65 2.58
CA THR A 132 -26.25 33.18 3.95
C THR A 132 -25.07 34.12 4.19
N HIS A 133 -24.01 34.00 3.40
CA HIS A 133 -22.77 34.76 3.53
C HIS A 133 -22.31 35.31 2.18
N TYR A 134 -21.29 36.18 2.19
CA TYR A 134 -20.53 36.57 1.01
C TYR A 134 -19.04 36.42 1.24
N CYS A 135 -18.31 36.04 0.19
CA CYS A 135 -16.86 35.96 0.21
C CYS A 135 -16.28 37.38 0.28
N ARG A 136 -15.70 37.72 1.43
CA ARG A 136 -15.08 39.02 1.64
C ARG A 136 -13.59 38.99 1.36
N SER A 137 -12.93 37.89 1.71
CA SER A 137 -11.49 37.74 1.58
C SER A 137 -11.15 36.40 0.94
N ILE A 138 -10.11 36.39 0.09
CA ILE A 138 -9.49 35.18 -0.43
C ILE A 138 -8.00 35.23 -0.09
N THR A 139 -7.50 34.19 0.57
CA THR A 139 -6.07 34.00 0.83
C THR A 139 -5.46 33.09 -0.21
N TYR A 140 -4.31 33.49 -0.73
CA TYR A 140 -3.55 32.79 -1.78
C TYR A 140 -2.27 32.19 -1.23
N GLY A 141 -1.81 31.11 -1.84
CA GLY A 141 -0.57 30.43 -1.50
C GLY A 141 -0.52 28.99 -2.00
N GLY A 142 -0.01 28.07 -1.18
CA GLY A 142 -0.07 26.64 -1.43
C GLY A 142 -0.30 25.81 -0.17
N ASP A 143 -1.14 24.80 -0.31
CA ASP A 143 -1.26 23.65 0.60
C ASP A 143 -0.63 22.39 0.01
N LEU A 144 0.04 21.62 0.87
CA LEU A 144 0.53 20.27 0.62
C LEU A 144 0.08 19.35 1.75
N ILE A 145 -0.58 18.25 1.39
CA ILE A 145 -0.82 17.11 2.29
C ILE A 145 0.05 15.95 1.82
N ALA A 146 0.88 15.41 2.70
CA ALA A 146 1.50 14.11 2.51
C ALA A 146 0.82 13.08 3.42
N SER A 147 0.34 12.00 2.83
CA SER A 147 -0.27 10.85 3.50
C SER A 147 0.75 9.72 3.55
N ILE A 148 1.27 9.44 4.73
CA ILE A 148 2.18 8.32 5.01
C ILE A 148 1.32 7.17 5.52
N ARG A 149 1.14 6.14 4.70
CA ARG A 149 0.35 4.96 5.01
C ARG A 149 1.26 3.80 5.32
N ILE A 150 1.09 3.22 6.49
CA ILE A 150 1.79 2.01 6.90
C ILE A 150 0.75 0.91 7.01
N SER A 151 0.90 -0.16 6.23
CA SER A 151 -0.01 -1.30 6.25
C SER A 151 0.73 -2.61 6.48
N SER A 152 0.08 -3.54 7.19
CA SER A 152 0.62 -4.86 7.48
C SER A 152 -0.49 -5.88 7.33
N SER A 153 -0.18 -7.01 6.70
CA SER A 153 -1.07 -8.17 6.65
C SER A 153 -1.17 -8.89 8.00
N ASN A 154 -0.23 -8.62 8.91
CA ASN A 154 -0.19 -9.15 10.27
C ASN A 154 -0.67 -8.10 11.28
N THR A 155 -1.79 -8.39 11.95
CA THR A 155 -2.41 -7.51 12.96
C THR A 155 -1.49 -7.24 14.15
N TYR A 156 -0.66 -8.20 14.57
CA TYR A 156 0.29 -8.02 15.66
C TYR A 156 1.41 -7.05 15.27
N ASP A 157 1.92 -7.17 14.04
CA ASP A 157 2.94 -6.25 13.55
C ASP A 157 2.36 -4.84 13.39
N LEU A 158 1.10 -4.71 12.93
CA LEU A 158 0.40 -3.43 12.91
C LEU A 158 0.25 -2.82 14.32
N MET A 159 -0.12 -3.62 15.33
CA MET A 159 -0.21 -3.18 16.72
C MET A 159 1.16 -2.76 17.27
N ARG A 160 2.24 -3.50 16.97
CA ARG A 160 3.60 -3.14 17.36
C ARG A 160 4.02 -1.81 16.73
N ILE A 161 3.74 -1.61 15.44
CA ILE A 161 4.03 -0.36 14.75
C ILE A 161 3.20 0.78 15.36
N LYS A 162 1.91 0.56 15.63
CA LYS A 162 1.06 1.56 16.30
C LYS A 162 1.62 1.95 17.67
N ALA A 163 2.07 0.98 18.47
CA ALA A 163 2.71 1.23 19.76
C ALA A 163 4.03 2.00 19.62
N ALA A 164 4.86 1.65 18.62
CA ALA A 164 6.10 2.36 18.34
C ALA A 164 5.84 3.81 17.92
N ILE A 165 4.81 4.06 17.10
CA ILE A 165 4.40 5.41 16.74
C ILE A 165 3.88 6.15 17.97
N ASN A 166 3.02 5.55 18.78
CA ASN A 166 2.46 6.22 19.97
C ASN A 166 3.53 6.53 21.03
N GLY A 167 4.57 5.71 21.13
CA GLY A 167 5.72 5.95 22.02
C GLY A 167 6.73 6.96 21.46
N GLY A 168 6.80 7.08 20.13
CA GLY A 168 7.72 8.00 19.44
C GLY A 168 7.11 9.37 19.15
N LEU A 169 5.92 9.43 18.57
CA LEU A 169 5.21 10.62 18.09
C LEU A 169 4.05 11.02 19.02
N ASN A 170 3.84 12.34 19.15
CA ASN A 170 2.59 12.82 19.74
C ASN A 170 1.43 12.52 18.78
N VAL A 171 0.53 11.62 19.18
CA VAL A 171 -0.61 11.15 18.38
C VAL A 171 -1.55 12.32 18.05
N GLY A 172 -1.73 13.25 19.00
CA GLY A 172 -2.50 14.48 18.81
C GLY A 172 -1.87 15.49 17.85
N GLY A 173 -0.69 15.18 17.30
CA GLY A 173 0.01 16.00 16.34
C GLY A 173 0.95 17.04 16.95
N GLY A 174 1.58 17.81 16.07
CA GLY A 174 2.52 18.87 16.45
C GLY A 174 3.19 19.52 15.25
N SER A 175 4.09 20.47 15.51
CA SER A 175 4.91 21.05 14.46
C SER A 175 5.79 20.00 13.81
N PHE A 176 5.82 19.98 12.49
CA PHE A 176 6.66 19.09 11.69
C PHE A 176 8.15 19.47 11.81
N LYS A 177 8.47 20.77 11.86
CA LYS A 177 9.87 21.23 11.95
C LYS A 177 10.51 20.83 13.29
N GLY A 178 11.66 20.16 13.23
CA GLY A 178 12.56 19.91 14.35
C GLY A 178 12.25 18.69 15.23
N ASN A 179 11.05 18.10 15.16
CA ASN A 179 10.63 17.03 16.09
C ASN A 179 10.34 15.66 15.44
N ILE A 180 10.11 15.60 14.12
CA ILE A 180 9.57 14.40 13.47
C ILE A 180 10.57 13.62 12.62
N GLU A 181 11.64 14.25 12.11
CA GLU A 181 12.58 13.61 11.17
C GLU A 181 13.21 12.35 11.75
N GLY A 182 13.84 12.46 12.92
CA GLY A 182 14.44 11.30 13.61
C GLY A 182 13.42 10.23 14.02
N LYS A 183 12.14 10.62 14.16
CA LYS A 183 11.06 9.69 14.51
C LYS A 183 10.51 8.97 13.27
N LEU A 184 10.40 9.65 12.13
CA LEU A 184 10.03 9.05 10.85
C LEU A 184 11.09 8.05 10.39
N GLU A 185 12.38 8.36 10.59
CA GLU A 185 13.44 7.40 10.30
C GLU A 185 13.42 6.19 11.24
N LEU A 186 13.11 6.38 12.52
CA LEU A 186 12.88 5.26 13.44
C LEU A 186 11.66 4.41 13.02
N LEU A 187 10.63 5.04 12.45
CA LEU A 187 9.47 4.33 11.90
C LEU A 187 9.83 3.54 10.64
N LYS A 188 10.62 4.11 9.74
CA LYS A 188 11.13 3.41 8.55
C LYS A 188 11.88 2.15 8.97
N GLN A 189 12.77 2.23 9.97
CA GLN A 189 13.49 1.07 10.49
C GLN A 189 12.57 0.02 11.13
N ASN A 190 11.60 0.44 11.96
CA ASN A 190 10.67 -0.47 12.62
C ASN A 190 9.65 -1.13 11.66
N ALA A 191 9.42 -0.51 10.50
CA ALA A 191 8.46 -0.94 9.49
C ALA A 191 9.07 -1.86 8.41
N GLN A 192 10.39 -1.85 8.22
CA GLN A 192 11.10 -2.45 7.08
C GLN A 192 10.84 -3.95 6.86
N ASP A 193 10.68 -4.74 7.93
CA ASP A 193 10.63 -6.21 7.82
C ASP A 193 9.22 -6.80 7.81
N SER A 194 8.18 -6.01 8.14
CA SER A 194 6.83 -6.56 8.37
C SER A 194 5.68 -5.67 7.89
N SER A 195 5.97 -4.57 7.20
CA SER A 195 4.93 -3.66 6.70
C SER A 195 5.34 -2.97 5.41
N SER A 196 4.35 -2.57 4.63
CA SER A 196 4.54 -1.63 3.53
C SER A 196 4.37 -0.21 4.03
N MET A 197 5.20 0.69 3.52
CA MET A 197 5.06 2.13 3.71
C MET A 197 4.85 2.78 2.34
N GLU A 198 3.75 3.52 2.19
CA GLU A 198 3.40 4.28 0.99
C GLU A 198 3.28 5.76 1.35
N ILE A 199 3.82 6.64 0.52
CA ILE A 199 3.68 8.09 0.70
C ILE A 199 2.92 8.64 -0.50
N ASN A 200 1.82 9.35 -0.27
CA ASN A 200 1.03 10.01 -1.31
C ASN A 200 1.00 11.52 -1.08
N TYR A 201 1.22 12.30 -2.13
CA TYR A 201 1.25 13.76 -2.07
C TYR A 201 0.03 14.38 -2.75
N TYR A 202 -0.61 15.32 -2.06
CA TYR A 202 -1.75 16.09 -2.53
C TYR A 202 -1.39 17.57 -2.40
N ALA A 203 -1.06 18.21 -3.52
CA ALA A 203 -0.63 19.60 -3.54
C ALA A 203 -1.63 20.46 -4.31
N SER A 204 -1.85 21.67 -3.81
CA SER A 204 -2.63 22.71 -4.49
C SER A 204 -1.88 23.30 -5.69
N VAL A 205 -0.55 23.15 -5.74
CA VAL A 205 0.33 23.61 -6.83
C VAL A 205 1.15 22.45 -7.39
N PRO A 206 1.63 22.51 -8.64
CA PRO A 206 2.50 21.47 -9.19
C PRO A 206 3.79 21.28 -8.38
N ILE A 207 4.05 20.03 -8.00
CA ILE A 207 5.27 19.58 -7.34
C ILE A 207 6.18 18.86 -8.34
N HIS A 208 7.49 19.05 -8.23
CA HIS A 208 8.48 18.53 -9.18
C HIS A 208 9.65 17.91 -8.43
N GLY A 209 10.27 16.86 -8.98
CA GLY A 209 11.47 16.25 -8.40
C GLY A 209 11.23 15.53 -7.06
N VAL A 210 10.01 15.05 -6.85
CA VAL A 210 9.59 14.39 -5.61
C VAL A 210 9.96 12.92 -5.60
N SER A 211 10.42 12.45 -4.44
CA SER A 211 10.64 11.03 -4.14
C SER A 211 9.57 10.56 -3.14
N TYR A 212 9.19 9.28 -3.22
CA TYR A 212 8.11 8.69 -2.43
C TYR A 212 8.65 7.94 -1.19
N ASP A 213 9.73 8.46 -0.62
CA ASP A 213 10.39 8.00 0.59
C ASP A 213 10.44 9.13 1.64
N ILE A 214 10.88 8.79 2.85
CA ILE A 214 10.95 9.76 3.96
C ILE A 214 11.88 10.92 3.61
N ASP A 215 13.04 10.65 3.01
CA ASP A 215 14.01 11.67 2.61
C ASP A 215 13.41 12.66 1.58
N GLY A 216 12.67 12.13 0.60
CA GLY A 216 11.93 12.90 -0.38
C GLY A 216 10.83 13.76 0.23
N LEU A 217 10.11 13.23 1.22
CA LEU A 217 9.09 13.98 1.97
C LEU A 217 9.72 15.16 2.72
N LEU A 218 10.80 14.94 3.46
CA LEU A 218 11.48 16.00 4.23
C LEU A 218 11.94 17.14 3.32
N LYS A 219 12.59 16.78 2.21
CA LYS A 219 13.03 17.74 1.21
C LYS A 219 11.84 18.50 0.59
N LEU A 220 10.76 17.80 0.24
CA LEU A 220 9.58 18.43 -0.34
C LEU A 220 8.95 19.43 0.62
N VAL A 221 8.82 19.09 1.91
CA VAL A 221 8.26 20.00 2.92
C VAL A 221 9.08 21.29 3.02
N GLU A 222 10.42 21.18 2.98
CA GLU A 222 11.31 22.35 3.02
C GLU A 222 11.22 23.20 1.74
N GLU A 223 11.19 22.55 0.58
CA GLU A 223 11.19 23.22 -0.72
C GLU A 223 9.80 23.70 -1.16
N PHE A 224 8.71 23.25 -0.54
CA PHE A 224 7.34 23.53 -0.97
C PHE A 224 7.03 25.02 -1.19
N PRO A 225 7.45 25.97 -0.32
CA PRO A 225 7.27 27.41 -0.59
C PRO A 225 7.86 27.87 -1.93
N ASN A 226 8.94 27.24 -2.42
CA ASN A 226 9.54 27.56 -3.71
C ASN A 226 8.69 27.05 -4.87
N HIS A 227 7.96 25.95 -4.70
CA HIS A 227 6.99 25.47 -5.69
C HIS A 227 5.81 26.44 -5.81
N VAL A 228 5.29 26.93 -4.68
CA VAL A 228 4.20 27.92 -4.67
C VAL A 228 4.59 29.20 -5.39
N LYS A 229 5.81 29.70 -5.14
CA LYS A 229 6.33 30.93 -5.79
C LYS A 229 6.49 30.83 -7.31
N LYS A 230 6.44 29.62 -7.89
CA LYS A 230 6.46 29.42 -9.36
C LYS A 230 5.08 29.55 -10.01
N VAL A 231 4.01 29.57 -9.21
CA VAL A 231 2.63 29.61 -9.70
C VAL A 231 2.06 31.01 -9.57
N ASN A 232 1.29 31.44 -10.58
CA ASN A 232 0.52 32.68 -10.58
C ASN A 232 1.35 33.92 -10.17
N ASN A 233 2.50 34.11 -10.83
CA ASN A 233 3.45 35.20 -10.55
C ASN A 233 3.91 35.29 -9.09
N GLY A 234 4.01 34.15 -8.41
CA GLY A 234 4.46 34.09 -7.01
C GLY A 234 3.35 34.14 -5.97
N LEU A 235 2.09 34.30 -6.39
CA LEU A 235 0.94 34.29 -5.48
C LEU A 235 0.56 32.88 -5.04
N GLY A 236 0.78 31.87 -5.89
CA GLY A 236 0.18 30.57 -5.71
C GLY A 236 -1.31 30.55 -6.07
N ASN A 237 -2.02 29.54 -5.55
CA ASN A 237 -3.44 29.31 -5.79
C ASN A 237 -4.30 29.78 -4.60
N PRO A 238 -5.60 30.06 -4.80
CA PRO A 238 -6.50 30.33 -3.69
C PRO A 238 -6.58 29.13 -2.73
N LEU A 239 -6.39 29.37 -1.43
CA LEU A 239 -6.39 28.33 -0.40
C LEU A 239 -7.63 28.38 0.49
N ARG A 240 -8.01 29.60 0.91
CA ARG A 240 -9.09 29.82 1.86
C ARG A 240 -9.92 31.02 1.46
N MET A 241 -11.18 30.97 1.84
CA MET A 241 -12.11 32.08 1.73
C MET A 241 -12.68 32.44 3.10
N GLU A 242 -12.81 33.73 3.34
CA GLU A 242 -13.44 34.29 4.52
C GLU A 242 -14.84 34.79 4.14
N LEU A 243 -15.85 34.18 4.76
CA LEU A 243 -17.26 34.41 4.49
C LEU A 243 -17.88 35.29 5.58
N TYR A 244 -18.46 36.42 5.19
CA TYR A 244 -19.16 37.35 6.09
C TYR A 244 -20.67 37.19 5.96
N PRO A 245 -21.43 37.22 7.07
CA PRO A 245 -22.87 37.01 7.01
C PRO A 245 -23.56 38.14 6.26
N LEU A 246 -24.55 37.81 5.41
CA LEU A 246 -25.34 38.82 4.70
C LEU A 246 -26.12 39.72 5.66
N SER A 247 -26.46 39.22 6.86
CA SER A 247 -27.06 40.03 7.93
C SER A 247 -26.16 41.15 8.47
N SER A 248 -24.86 41.14 8.16
CA SER A 248 -23.97 42.27 8.44
C SER A 248 -24.12 43.43 7.43
N LEU A 249 -24.70 43.17 6.26
CA LEU A 249 -24.86 44.17 5.20
C LEU A 249 -26.22 44.89 5.26
N LYS A 250 -27.24 44.25 5.83
CA LYS A 250 -28.60 44.80 5.92
C LYS A 250 -29.33 44.27 7.15
N GLU A 251 -29.94 45.18 7.90
CA GLU A 251 -30.82 44.85 9.01
C GLU A 251 -32.08 44.10 8.53
N GLY A 252 -32.55 43.14 9.33
CA GLY A 252 -33.73 42.32 9.02
C GLY A 252 -33.44 41.01 8.28
N ILE A 253 -32.21 40.78 7.80
CA ILE A 253 -31.81 39.46 7.29
C ILE A 253 -31.49 38.53 8.48
N PRO A 254 -32.10 37.33 8.56
CA PRO A 254 -31.81 36.39 9.65
C PRO A 254 -30.35 35.99 9.68
N ALA A 255 -29.78 35.91 10.89
CA ALA A 255 -28.45 35.33 11.06
C ALA A 255 -28.53 33.82 10.82
N TYR A 256 -27.57 33.30 10.05
CA TYR A 256 -27.41 31.86 9.89
C TYR A 256 -27.05 31.19 11.22
N LEU A 257 -27.72 30.06 11.48
CA LEU A 257 -27.48 29.20 12.61
C LEU A 257 -27.42 27.76 12.10
N GLU A 258 -26.33 27.07 12.40
CA GLU A 258 -26.16 25.66 12.10
C GLU A 258 -26.91 24.78 13.11
N ASN A 259 -27.49 23.69 12.63
CA ASN A 259 -28.03 22.64 13.48
C ASN A 259 -26.87 21.76 13.98
N ARG A 260 -26.36 22.06 15.17
CA ARG A 260 -25.27 21.26 15.77
C ARG A 260 -25.71 19.88 16.27
N ALA A 261 -27.02 19.65 16.38
CA ALA A 261 -27.55 18.38 16.89
C ALA A 261 -27.45 17.23 15.89
N ILE A 262 -27.07 17.50 14.64
CA ILE A 262 -26.92 16.48 13.59
C ILE A 262 -25.46 16.07 13.36
N GLY A 263 -24.53 16.47 14.23
CA GLY A 263 -23.10 16.17 14.08
C GLY A 263 -22.85 14.67 13.99
N ASP A 264 -23.33 13.93 14.97
CA ASP A 264 -23.21 12.48 15.05
C ASP A 264 -23.84 11.79 13.83
N GLU A 265 -25.02 12.27 13.37
CA GLU A 265 -25.64 11.73 12.15
C GLU A 265 -24.83 12.04 10.88
N LEU A 266 -24.12 13.16 10.80
CA LEU A 266 -23.23 13.44 9.67
C LEU A 266 -22.00 12.52 9.68
N ASP A 267 -21.48 12.19 10.87
CA ASP A 267 -20.36 11.25 11.03
C ASP A 267 -20.76 9.82 10.64
N ASP A 268 -21.94 9.37 11.08
CA ASP A 268 -22.51 8.09 10.68
C ASP A 268 -22.78 8.04 9.17
N LEU A 269 -23.32 9.11 8.60
CA LEU A 269 -23.56 9.22 7.16
C LEU A 269 -22.26 9.15 6.37
N GLU A 270 -21.19 9.80 6.84
CA GLU A 270 -19.88 9.75 6.20
C GLU A 270 -19.24 8.36 6.29
N SER A 271 -19.32 7.71 7.45
CA SER A 271 -18.83 6.36 7.68
C SER A 271 -19.51 5.33 6.76
N GLN A 272 -20.85 5.40 6.67
CA GLN A 272 -21.64 4.52 5.79
C GLN A 272 -21.37 4.82 4.31
N PHE A 273 -21.20 6.10 3.94
CA PHE A 273 -20.84 6.48 2.59
C PHE A 273 -19.46 5.96 2.18
N ASP A 274 -18.47 6.03 3.08
CA ASP A 274 -17.13 5.50 2.83
C ASP A 274 -17.11 3.97 2.68
N ASP A 275 -17.93 3.23 3.44
CA ASP A 275 -18.11 1.77 3.24
C ASP A 275 -18.62 1.46 1.83
N LEU A 276 -19.63 2.20 1.36
CA LEU A 276 -20.16 2.02 -0.01
C LEU A 276 -19.12 2.37 -1.07
N ARG A 277 -18.34 3.45 -0.88
CA ARG A 277 -17.26 3.86 -1.81
C ARG A 277 -16.18 2.80 -1.88
N GLU A 278 -15.71 2.30 -0.73
CA GLU A 278 -14.67 1.29 -0.66
C GLU A 278 -15.17 -0.05 -1.24
N THR A 279 -16.41 -0.44 -0.95
CA THR A 279 -17.03 -1.63 -1.55
C THR A 279 -17.03 -1.55 -3.07
N ARG A 280 -17.47 -0.43 -3.65
CA ARG A 280 -17.47 -0.23 -5.11
C ARG A 280 -16.05 -0.30 -5.69
N ARG A 281 -15.05 0.26 -5.00
CA ARG A 281 -13.64 0.17 -5.38
C ARG A 281 -13.16 -1.29 -5.37
N LEU A 282 -13.44 -2.04 -4.31
CA LEU A 282 -13.05 -3.45 -4.17
C LEU A 282 -13.70 -4.34 -5.23
N ILE A 283 -14.99 -4.12 -5.54
CA ILE A 283 -15.67 -4.79 -6.65
C ILE A 283 -14.93 -4.51 -7.96
N GLY A 284 -14.61 -3.25 -8.25
CA GLY A 284 -13.89 -2.86 -9.46
C GLY A 284 -12.52 -3.53 -9.59
N VAL A 285 -11.73 -3.52 -8.52
CA VAL A 285 -10.41 -4.19 -8.48
C VAL A 285 -10.55 -5.69 -8.68
N TRP A 286 -11.48 -6.33 -7.97
CA TRP A 286 -11.68 -7.76 -8.07
C TRP A 286 -12.17 -8.17 -9.48
N ASN A 287 -13.11 -7.43 -10.06
CA ASN A 287 -13.57 -7.64 -11.44
C ASN A 287 -12.45 -7.50 -12.47
N SER A 288 -11.51 -6.58 -12.25
CA SER A 288 -10.34 -6.43 -13.15
C SER A 288 -9.37 -7.61 -13.10
N GLY A 289 -9.42 -8.42 -12.04
CA GLY A 289 -8.64 -9.63 -11.89
C GLY A 289 -9.31 -10.91 -12.39
N LEU A 290 -10.58 -10.83 -12.84
CA LEU A 290 -11.29 -11.98 -13.39
C LEU A 290 -10.75 -12.35 -14.79
N PRO A 291 -10.80 -13.64 -15.15
CA PRO A 291 -10.47 -14.05 -16.52
C PRO A 291 -11.45 -13.43 -17.54
N PRO A 292 -11.06 -13.28 -18.82
CA PRO A 292 -11.93 -12.71 -19.86
C PRO A 292 -13.27 -13.43 -20.04
N VAL A 293 -13.33 -14.70 -19.66
CA VAL A 293 -14.56 -15.50 -19.57
C VAL A 293 -14.66 -15.99 -18.14
N ALA A 294 -15.58 -15.39 -17.36
CA ALA A 294 -15.82 -15.80 -16.00
C ALA A 294 -16.55 -17.17 -15.97
N PRO A 295 -16.32 -17.99 -14.92
CA PRO A 295 -17.09 -19.20 -14.69
C PRO A 295 -18.61 -18.93 -14.59
N GLU A 296 -19.41 -19.95 -14.90
CA GLU A 296 -20.87 -19.86 -14.92
C GLU A 296 -21.43 -19.38 -13.57
N GLY A 297 -22.36 -18.42 -13.60
CA GLY A 297 -23.01 -17.87 -12.40
C GLY A 297 -22.21 -16.83 -11.61
N VAL A 298 -20.89 -16.73 -11.80
CA VAL A 298 -20.04 -15.74 -11.11
C VAL A 298 -20.45 -14.31 -11.48
N GLU A 299 -20.59 -14.03 -12.78
CA GLU A 299 -21.00 -12.70 -13.26
C GLU A 299 -22.36 -12.28 -12.70
N GLU A 300 -23.33 -13.20 -12.63
CA GLU A 300 -24.67 -12.91 -12.14
C GLU A 300 -24.66 -12.56 -10.64
N LYS A 301 -23.97 -13.35 -9.82
CA LYS A 301 -23.85 -13.11 -8.38
C LYS A 301 -23.21 -11.75 -8.10
N VAL A 302 -22.11 -11.46 -8.80
CA VAL A 302 -21.35 -10.21 -8.64
C VAL A 302 -22.16 -9.02 -9.12
N LYS A 303 -22.85 -9.15 -10.26
CA LYS A 303 -23.74 -8.11 -10.78
C LYS A 303 -24.87 -7.81 -9.80
N LYS A 304 -25.55 -8.83 -9.27
CA LYS A 304 -26.63 -8.66 -8.29
C LYS A 304 -26.17 -7.89 -7.05
N PHE A 305 -25.00 -8.22 -6.53
CA PHE A 305 -24.41 -7.50 -5.40
C PHE A 305 -24.02 -6.06 -5.77
N THR A 306 -23.42 -5.87 -6.95
CA THR A 306 -23.02 -4.56 -7.48
C THR A 306 -24.22 -3.63 -7.66
N ASP A 307 -25.31 -4.11 -8.25
CA ASP A 307 -26.54 -3.34 -8.48
C ASP A 307 -27.16 -2.89 -7.15
N LYS A 308 -27.14 -3.77 -6.14
CA LYS A 308 -27.60 -3.45 -4.79
C LYS A 308 -26.78 -2.32 -4.15
N VAL A 309 -25.45 -2.43 -4.17
CA VAL A 309 -24.55 -1.41 -3.63
C VAL A 309 -24.72 -0.07 -4.36
N ASN A 310 -24.83 -0.10 -5.70
CA ASN A 310 -25.02 1.09 -6.53
C ASN A 310 -26.36 1.80 -6.24
N ASN A 311 -27.45 1.05 -6.01
CA ASN A 311 -28.74 1.64 -5.67
C ASN A 311 -28.69 2.41 -4.34
N ILE A 312 -28.09 1.80 -3.31
CA ILE A 312 -27.91 2.45 -2.00
C ILE A 312 -26.99 3.65 -2.13
N PHE A 313 -25.87 3.51 -2.85
CA PHE A 313 -24.94 4.60 -3.13
C PHE A 313 -25.63 5.79 -3.83
N GLY A 314 -26.57 5.53 -4.75
CA GLY A 314 -27.38 6.56 -5.40
C GLY A 314 -28.27 7.35 -4.43
N ILE A 315 -28.87 6.68 -3.44
CA ILE A 315 -29.64 7.33 -2.36
C ILE A 315 -28.74 8.23 -1.54
N TYR A 316 -27.54 7.76 -1.18
CA TYR A 316 -26.55 8.56 -0.45
C TYR A 316 -26.11 9.79 -1.23
N LEU A 317 -25.81 9.67 -2.52
CA LEU A 317 -25.49 10.81 -3.37
C LEU A 317 -26.64 11.83 -3.38
N LYS A 318 -27.89 11.37 -3.51
CA LYS A 318 -29.05 12.27 -3.46
C LYS A 318 -29.14 12.99 -2.10
N THR A 319 -29.05 12.24 -1.00
CA THR A 319 -29.09 12.79 0.37
C THR A 319 -27.99 13.82 0.60
N ILE A 320 -26.74 13.52 0.23
CA ILE A 320 -25.61 14.46 0.32
C ILE A 320 -25.85 15.69 -0.57
N GLY A 321 -26.43 15.49 -1.76
CA GLY A 321 -26.82 16.56 -2.69
C GLY A 321 -27.82 17.55 -2.10
N GLU A 322 -28.80 17.05 -1.37
CA GLU A 322 -29.90 17.81 -0.78
C GLU A 322 -29.63 18.26 0.67
N LEU A 323 -28.47 17.90 1.23
CA LEU A 323 -28.11 18.16 2.62
C LEU A 323 -28.15 19.65 2.97
N ASP A 324 -28.93 19.98 4.00
CA ASP A 324 -29.04 21.32 4.58
C ASP A 324 -28.88 21.23 6.10
N VAL A 325 -27.78 21.79 6.61
CA VAL A 325 -27.46 21.77 8.05
C VAL A 325 -27.96 23.03 8.77
N SER A 326 -28.81 23.84 8.13
CA SER A 326 -29.41 25.02 8.77
C SER A 326 -30.34 24.61 9.91
N LYS A 327 -30.42 25.44 10.95
CA LYS A 327 -31.36 25.25 12.06
C LYS A 327 -32.79 25.16 11.52
N GLY A 328 -33.48 24.06 11.84
CA GLY A 328 -34.85 23.79 11.40
C GLY A 328 -34.99 23.12 10.03
N ALA A 329 -33.87 22.82 9.35
CA ALA A 329 -33.89 21.99 8.15
C ALA A 329 -34.33 20.55 8.47
N SER A 330 -34.93 19.88 7.49
CA SER A 330 -35.40 18.49 7.65
C SER A 330 -34.23 17.51 7.67
N THR A 331 -34.25 16.58 8.63
CA THR A 331 -33.30 15.46 8.70
C THR A 331 -33.82 14.19 8.04
N GLN A 332 -35.01 14.24 7.41
CA GLN A 332 -35.62 13.08 6.76
C GLN A 332 -34.73 12.44 5.68
N PRO A 333 -34.04 13.20 4.79
CA PRO A 333 -33.16 12.59 3.79
C PRO A 333 -32.02 11.75 4.40
N ILE A 334 -31.52 12.13 5.58
CA ILE A 334 -30.48 11.39 6.31
C ILE A 334 -31.08 10.07 6.84
N LYS A 335 -32.27 10.12 7.42
CA LYS A 335 -32.99 8.93 7.90
C LYS A 335 -33.28 7.95 6.77
N ASP A 336 -33.71 8.45 5.61
CA ASP A 336 -33.98 7.63 4.43
C ASP A 336 -32.71 6.92 3.94
N ALA A 337 -31.55 7.59 3.99
CA ALA A 337 -30.25 7.00 3.66
C ALA A 337 -29.85 5.91 4.67
N PHE A 338 -30.06 6.13 5.96
CA PHE A 338 -29.80 5.13 7.00
C PHE A 338 -30.69 3.90 6.83
N THR A 339 -31.99 4.07 6.59
CA THR A 339 -32.90 2.94 6.30
C THR A 339 -32.48 2.17 5.03
N ALA A 340 -31.99 2.88 4.00
CA ALA A 340 -31.48 2.22 2.80
C ALA A 340 -30.20 1.41 3.06
N TYR A 341 -29.32 1.88 3.94
CA TYR A 341 -28.09 1.18 4.33
C TYR A 341 -28.36 0.01 5.29
N GLU A 342 -29.33 0.15 6.19
CA GLU A 342 -29.85 -0.93 7.04
C GLU A 342 -30.27 -2.12 6.19
N ASP A 343 -30.95 -1.92 5.06
CA ASP A 343 -31.22 -2.99 4.09
C ASP A 343 -31.87 -4.23 4.76
N GLY A 344 -32.70 -4.01 5.78
CA GLY A 344 -33.37 -5.04 6.57
C GLY A 344 -32.46 -5.87 7.50
N ASP A 345 -31.25 -5.39 7.78
CA ASP A 345 -30.19 -6.11 8.50
C ASP A 345 -29.49 -5.18 9.51
N TYR A 346 -28.70 -5.75 10.42
CA TYR A 346 -27.99 -5.01 11.46
C TYR A 346 -26.94 -4.05 10.87
N ILE A 347 -26.79 -2.88 11.49
CA ILE A 347 -25.73 -1.91 11.15
C ILE A 347 -24.44 -2.34 11.84
N MET A 348 -23.42 -2.61 11.05
CA MET A 348 -22.08 -2.90 11.56
C MET A 348 -21.04 -2.13 10.75
N PRO A 349 -19.88 -1.79 11.34
CA PRO A 349 -18.80 -1.14 10.61
C PRO A 349 -18.37 -1.96 9.38
N GLN A 350 -18.25 -1.28 8.24
CA GLN A 350 -17.84 -1.89 6.96
C GLN A 350 -18.76 -3.03 6.50
N LYS A 351 -20.07 -2.85 6.63
CA LYS A 351 -21.07 -3.89 6.34
C LYS A 351 -20.92 -4.42 4.92
N PHE A 352 -20.86 -3.54 3.92
CA PHE A 352 -20.83 -3.96 2.53
C PHE A 352 -19.45 -4.47 2.10
N VAL A 353 -18.35 -3.94 2.65
CA VAL A 353 -17.01 -4.53 2.47
C VAL A 353 -16.97 -5.97 3.01
N ARG A 354 -17.54 -6.23 4.19
CA ARG A 354 -17.63 -7.57 4.77
C ARG A 354 -18.49 -8.51 3.92
N LYS A 355 -19.69 -8.07 3.51
CA LYS A 355 -20.57 -8.84 2.62
C LYS A 355 -19.90 -9.17 1.28
N PHE A 356 -19.13 -8.23 0.73
CA PHE A 356 -18.36 -8.50 -0.49
C PHE A 356 -17.25 -9.52 -0.24
N THR A 357 -16.55 -9.44 0.89
CA THR A 357 -15.52 -10.42 1.28
C THR A 357 -16.13 -11.83 1.47
N GLU A 358 -17.33 -11.92 2.03
CA GLU A 358 -18.07 -13.18 2.15
C GLU A 358 -18.46 -13.73 0.78
N LEU A 359 -18.99 -12.89 -0.11
CA LEU A 359 -19.29 -13.27 -1.49
C LEU A 359 -18.05 -13.77 -2.23
N GLN A 360 -16.89 -13.11 -2.06
CA GLN A 360 -15.63 -13.60 -2.63
C GLN A 360 -15.28 -14.99 -2.12
N LYS A 361 -15.41 -15.25 -0.81
CA LYS A 361 -15.15 -16.56 -0.22
C LYS A 361 -16.09 -17.63 -0.78
N GLU A 362 -17.38 -17.32 -0.95
CA GLU A 362 -18.35 -18.23 -1.57
C GLU A 362 -17.94 -18.56 -3.02
N ILE A 363 -17.62 -17.55 -3.82
CA ILE A 363 -17.16 -17.73 -5.21
C ILE A 363 -15.88 -18.57 -5.24
N TYR A 364 -14.92 -18.32 -4.35
CA TYR A 364 -13.67 -19.08 -4.27
C TYR A 364 -13.84 -20.51 -3.77
N ALA A 365 -14.92 -20.81 -3.04
CA ALA A 365 -15.24 -22.17 -2.63
C ALA A 365 -15.84 -22.97 -3.80
N GLU A 366 -16.63 -22.32 -4.65
CA GLU A 366 -17.21 -22.90 -5.87
C GLU A 366 -16.20 -22.98 -7.03
N HIS A 367 -15.31 -21.99 -7.12
CA HIS A 367 -14.32 -21.78 -8.18
C HIS A 367 -12.91 -21.55 -7.60
N PRO A 368 -12.23 -22.60 -7.09
CA PRO A 368 -10.88 -22.47 -6.52
C PRO A 368 -9.84 -21.91 -7.49
N GLU A 369 -10.05 -22.06 -8.80
CA GLU A 369 -9.20 -21.51 -9.86
C GLU A 369 -9.15 -19.98 -9.88
N LEU A 370 -10.17 -19.32 -9.33
CA LEU A 370 -10.23 -17.86 -9.20
C LEU A 370 -9.49 -17.34 -7.96
N GLN A 371 -9.07 -18.21 -7.04
CA GLN A 371 -8.33 -17.76 -5.86
C GLN A 371 -7.00 -17.10 -6.27
N PRO A 372 -6.67 -15.91 -5.71
CA PRO A 372 -5.40 -15.28 -5.97
C PRO A 372 -4.27 -16.23 -5.55
N ARG A 373 -3.46 -16.68 -6.51
CA ARG A 373 -2.26 -17.46 -6.22
C ARG A 373 -1.22 -16.52 -5.60
N ILE A 374 -1.27 -16.35 -4.29
CA ILE A 374 -0.20 -15.67 -3.54
C ILE A 374 1.10 -16.42 -3.86
N GLY A 375 2.15 -15.69 -4.26
CA GLY A 375 3.42 -16.26 -4.69
C GLY A 375 4.01 -17.14 -3.59
N GLY A 376 4.04 -18.46 -3.82
CA GLY A 376 4.56 -19.44 -2.87
C GLY A 376 6.08 -19.56 -2.93
N ALA A 377 6.71 -19.69 -1.76
CA ALA A 377 8.14 -19.91 -1.60
C ALA A 377 8.56 -21.26 -2.20
N GLN A 378 9.67 -21.27 -2.95
CA GLN A 378 10.27 -22.49 -3.50
C GLN A 378 11.69 -22.68 -2.98
N TYR A 379 12.02 -23.89 -2.54
CA TYR A 379 13.37 -24.26 -2.11
C TYR A 379 13.72 -25.67 -2.59
N ILE A 380 15.02 -25.97 -2.67
CA ILE A 380 15.50 -27.33 -2.94
C ILE A 380 15.95 -27.94 -1.61
N ARG A 381 15.47 -29.15 -1.34
CA ARG A 381 15.98 -30.00 -0.26
C ARG A 381 16.99 -30.97 -0.84
N TRP A 382 18.26 -30.63 -0.67
CA TRP A 382 19.37 -31.47 -1.12
C TRP A 382 19.54 -32.69 -0.20
N GLY A 383 19.77 -33.86 -0.79
CA GLY A 383 19.96 -35.12 -0.08
C GLY A 383 18.67 -35.88 0.26
N GLN A 384 17.51 -35.48 -0.26
CA GLN A 384 16.23 -36.16 0.00
C GLN A 384 15.36 -36.26 -1.26
N THR A 385 14.42 -37.19 -1.24
CA THR A 385 13.43 -37.41 -2.31
C THR A 385 12.03 -36.89 -1.96
N THR A 386 11.82 -36.39 -0.73
CA THR A 386 10.53 -35.89 -0.25
C THR A 386 10.63 -34.54 0.46
N CYS A 387 9.58 -33.73 0.35
CA CYS A 387 9.45 -32.50 1.13
C CYS A 387 9.17 -32.82 2.61
N PRO A 388 9.65 -31.99 3.55
CA PRO A 388 9.62 -32.29 4.98
C PRO A 388 8.23 -32.12 5.62
N ASN A 389 7.41 -31.21 5.08
CA ASN A 389 6.12 -30.82 5.64
C ASN A 389 4.98 -31.19 4.69
N ALA A 390 3.80 -31.54 5.22
CA ALA A 390 2.61 -31.86 4.41
C ALA A 390 2.09 -30.67 3.59
N GLU A 391 2.45 -29.45 3.99
CA GLU A 391 2.11 -28.20 3.30
C GLU A 391 3.03 -27.92 2.09
N ALA A 392 4.12 -28.67 1.94
CA ALA A 392 5.10 -28.50 0.88
C ALA A 392 4.85 -29.52 -0.25
N GLU A 393 4.56 -29.02 -1.44
CA GLU A 393 4.38 -29.81 -2.66
C GLU A 393 5.73 -30.09 -3.34
N ALA A 394 5.99 -31.36 -3.67
CA ALA A 394 7.16 -31.74 -4.46
C ALA A 394 6.89 -31.46 -5.95
N THR A 395 7.66 -30.53 -6.52
CA THR A 395 7.52 -30.09 -7.92
C THR A 395 8.50 -30.80 -8.87
N VAL A 396 9.69 -31.13 -8.38
CA VAL A 396 10.70 -31.92 -9.10
C VAL A 396 11.37 -32.84 -8.08
N VAL A 397 11.46 -34.13 -8.37
CA VAL A 397 12.24 -35.10 -7.61
C VAL A 397 13.29 -35.68 -8.54
N GLY A 398 14.54 -35.77 -8.09
CA GLY A 398 15.55 -36.49 -8.85
C GLY A 398 16.94 -36.40 -8.25
N VAL A 399 17.92 -36.06 -9.09
CA VAL A 399 19.35 -36.12 -8.76
C VAL A 399 19.99 -34.73 -8.83
N MET A 400 20.87 -34.46 -7.88
CA MET A 400 21.72 -33.28 -7.88
C MET A 400 22.75 -33.40 -9.02
N ALA A 401 22.82 -32.41 -9.89
CA ALA A 401 23.71 -32.41 -11.04
C ALA A 401 24.41 -31.05 -11.20
N THR A 402 25.58 -31.07 -11.83
CA THR A 402 26.34 -29.86 -12.18
C THR A 402 27.31 -30.16 -13.33
N SER A 403 28.07 -29.15 -13.76
CA SER A 403 29.09 -29.27 -14.79
C SER A 403 30.17 -30.30 -14.43
N GLU A 404 30.64 -31.08 -15.40
CA GLU A 404 31.71 -32.08 -15.19
C GLU A 404 33.08 -31.45 -14.93
N ILE A 405 33.96 -32.17 -14.22
CA ILE A 405 35.27 -31.64 -13.74
C ILE A 405 36.27 -31.40 -14.88
N VAL A 406 36.17 -32.12 -16.00
CA VAL A 406 37.15 -32.06 -17.10
C VAL A 406 37.10 -30.79 -17.94
N GLN A 407 36.18 -29.88 -17.64
CA GLN A 407 36.01 -28.63 -18.37
C GLN A 407 36.55 -27.46 -17.53
N ASP A 408 37.52 -26.71 -18.07
CA ASP A 408 38.00 -25.46 -17.48
C ASP A 408 36.86 -24.43 -17.51
N GLY A 409 36.13 -24.28 -16.41
CA GLY A 409 34.95 -23.42 -16.30
C GLY A 409 33.68 -24.18 -15.89
N GLY A 410 32.52 -23.65 -16.25
CA GLY A 410 31.21 -24.25 -15.93
C GLY A 410 30.35 -23.43 -14.97
N SER A 411 29.20 -23.99 -14.58
CA SER A 411 28.25 -23.31 -13.70
C SER A 411 28.64 -23.49 -12.22
N SER A 412 28.56 -22.41 -11.44
CA SER A 412 28.68 -22.48 -9.97
C SER A 412 27.41 -22.99 -9.29
N GLN A 413 26.31 -23.12 -10.03
CA GLN A 413 25.01 -23.53 -9.52
C GLN A 413 24.80 -25.04 -9.65
N PHE A 414 24.07 -25.60 -8.71
CA PHE A 414 23.59 -26.98 -8.75
C PHE A 414 22.16 -27.03 -9.25
N VAL A 415 21.86 -28.02 -10.08
CA VAL A 415 20.52 -28.25 -10.59
C VAL A 415 19.96 -29.51 -9.95
N CYS A 416 18.68 -29.45 -9.58
CA CYS A 416 17.92 -30.64 -9.21
C CYS A 416 17.18 -31.14 -10.45
N SER A 417 17.71 -32.19 -11.07
CA SER A 417 17.25 -32.70 -12.36
C SER A 417 16.38 -33.93 -12.19
N THR A 418 15.28 -34.03 -12.96
CA THR A 418 14.42 -35.21 -12.99
C THR A 418 15.20 -36.45 -13.44
N LEU A 419 14.88 -37.62 -12.87
CA LEU A 419 15.47 -38.90 -13.30
C LEU A 419 14.97 -39.37 -14.67
N ASP A 420 13.83 -38.85 -15.13
CA ASP A 420 13.19 -39.23 -16.38
C ASP A 420 12.93 -37.97 -17.24
N PRO A 421 13.98 -37.38 -17.84
CA PRO A 421 13.81 -36.24 -18.73
C PRO A 421 13.05 -36.65 -19.99
N THR A 422 12.26 -35.73 -20.54
CA THR A 422 11.60 -35.96 -21.84
C THR A 422 12.64 -36.23 -22.92
N HIS A 423 12.55 -37.38 -23.58
CA HIS A 423 13.42 -37.68 -24.72
C HIS A 423 13.00 -36.83 -25.91
N VAL A 424 13.90 -35.96 -26.36
CA VAL A 424 13.75 -35.12 -27.55
C VAL A 424 14.95 -35.39 -28.42
N ASP A 425 14.75 -35.63 -29.73
CA ASP A 425 15.86 -35.81 -30.67
C ASP A 425 16.61 -34.47 -30.78
N PRO A 426 17.92 -34.40 -30.47
CA PRO A 426 18.70 -33.18 -30.62
C PRO A 426 18.57 -32.55 -32.02
N LYS A 427 18.35 -33.37 -33.06
CA LYS A 427 18.13 -32.88 -34.44
C LYS A 427 16.88 -32.01 -34.57
N ASP A 428 15.87 -32.19 -33.71
CA ASP A 428 14.67 -31.36 -33.71
C ASP A 428 14.96 -29.96 -33.14
N TYR A 429 15.93 -29.82 -32.24
CA TYR A 429 16.33 -28.56 -31.63
C TYR A 429 17.30 -27.76 -32.53
N PHE A 430 18.26 -28.46 -33.14
CA PHE A 430 19.31 -27.85 -33.97
C PHE A 430 18.99 -27.86 -35.47
N LYS A 431 17.75 -28.19 -35.87
CA LYS A 431 17.34 -28.31 -37.28
C LYS A 431 17.70 -27.09 -38.15
N ASN A 432 17.64 -25.89 -37.56
CA ASN A 432 17.93 -24.63 -38.25
C ASN A 432 19.36 -24.12 -38.01
N PHE A 433 20.17 -24.85 -37.22
CA PHE A 433 21.53 -24.51 -36.83
C PHE A 433 22.47 -25.71 -37.05
N PRO A 434 22.68 -26.11 -38.32
CA PRO A 434 23.55 -27.25 -38.63
C PRO A 434 25.00 -26.98 -38.17
N GLY A 435 25.55 -27.87 -37.34
CA GLY A 435 26.88 -27.72 -36.72
C GLY A 435 26.83 -27.46 -35.21
N ASP A 436 25.70 -26.97 -34.68
CA ASP A 436 25.51 -26.76 -33.23
C ASP A 436 25.24 -28.09 -32.48
N ASP A 437 25.07 -29.19 -33.19
CA ASP A 437 24.96 -30.54 -32.67
C ASP A 437 26.32 -31.23 -32.43
N ASP A 438 27.44 -30.51 -32.63
CA ASP A 438 28.78 -31.02 -32.32
C ASP A 438 28.99 -31.16 -30.79
N PRO A 439 29.13 -32.39 -30.26
CA PRO A 439 29.26 -32.63 -28.82
C PRO A 439 30.57 -32.10 -28.22
N GLU A 440 31.60 -31.79 -29.02
CA GLU A 440 32.91 -31.37 -28.50
C GLU A 440 32.93 -29.94 -27.93
N ASP A 441 31.97 -29.08 -28.30
CA ASP A 441 31.91 -27.67 -27.88
C ASP A 441 30.94 -27.39 -26.70
N HIS A 442 30.23 -28.41 -26.20
CA HIS A 442 29.21 -28.24 -25.16
C HIS A 442 29.72 -28.57 -23.76
N LEU A 443 29.25 -27.79 -22.76
CA LEU A 443 29.47 -28.13 -21.36
C LEU A 443 28.67 -29.39 -20.97
N LEU A 444 29.34 -30.36 -20.37
CA LEU A 444 28.73 -31.62 -19.95
C LEU A 444 28.18 -31.48 -18.52
N VAL A 445 27.06 -32.14 -18.26
CA VAL A 445 26.40 -32.16 -16.94
C VAL A 445 26.37 -33.60 -16.44
N GLY A 446 26.88 -33.80 -15.23
CA GLY A 446 26.94 -35.09 -14.56
C GLY A 446 26.27 -35.07 -13.18
N PRO A 447 25.86 -36.25 -12.66
CA PRO A 447 25.34 -36.36 -11.31
C PRO A 447 26.44 -36.12 -10.26
N MET A 448 26.11 -35.31 -9.25
CA MET A 448 26.99 -34.99 -8.14
C MET A 448 27.13 -36.17 -7.19
N ARG A 449 28.37 -36.46 -6.76
CA ARG A 449 28.68 -37.53 -5.82
C ARG A 449 29.28 -37.02 -4.53
N TYR A 450 28.94 -37.68 -3.42
CA TYR A 450 29.48 -37.33 -2.10
C TYR A 450 30.88 -37.94 -1.90
N MET A 451 31.86 -37.09 -1.60
CA MET A 451 33.27 -37.45 -1.47
C MET A 451 33.87 -37.07 -0.10
N GLY A 452 33.02 -36.87 0.91
CA GLY A 452 33.45 -36.49 2.26
C GLY A 452 33.71 -37.68 3.20
N ASP A 453 34.21 -37.39 4.41
CA ASP A 453 34.56 -38.39 5.43
C ASP A 453 33.71 -38.27 6.72
N MET A 454 32.60 -37.53 6.66
CA MET A 454 31.64 -37.54 7.77
C MET A 454 31.12 -38.96 8.02
N LYS A 455 31.35 -39.47 9.24
CA LYS A 455 30.86 -40.79 9.70
C LYS A 455 29.37 -41.02 9.42
N ARG A 456 28.55 -39.97 9.52
CA ARG A 456 27.10 -40.03 9.27
C ARG A 456 26.75 -40.32 7.80
N PHE A 457 27.58 -39.87 6.87
CA PHE A 457 27.40 -40.03 5.42
C PHE A 457 28.31 -41.11 4.83
N LYS A 458 28.92 -41.97 5.66
CA LYS A 458 29.82 -43.03 5.19
C LYS A 458 29.16 -43.97 4.16
N SER A 459 27.85 -44.22 4.29
CA SER A 459 27.09 -45.05 3.35
C SER A 459 26.79 -44.36 2.01
N MET A 460 27.05 -43.04 1.90
CA MET A 460 26.87 -42.20 0.72
C MET A 460 28.18 -41.95 -0.04
N PHE A 461 29.31 -42.45 0.45
CA PHE A 461 30.61 -42.27 -0.22
C PHE A 461 30.56 -42.78 -1.67
N MET A 462 30.97 -41.94 -2.62
CA MET A 462 30.93 -42.15 -4.08
C MET A 462 29.52 -42.41 -4.65
N LYS A 463 28.45 -42.07 -3.93
CA LYS A 463 27.07 -42.23 -4.41
C LYS A 463 26.46 -40.90 -4.83
N GLU A 464 25.50 -41.02 -5.74
CA GLU A 464 24.71 -39.92 -6.28
C GLU A 464 23.76 -39.38 -5.22
N ILE A 465 23.48 -38.08 -5.28
CA ILE A 465 22.76 -37.37 -4.23
C ILE A 465 21.35 -37.03 -4.71
N ALA A 466 20.34 -37.48 -3.96
CA ALA A 466 18.96 -37.13 -4.22
C ALA A 466 18.71 -35.62 -4.06
N CYS A 467 17.69 -35.12 -4.74
CA CYS A 467 17.17 -33.78 -4.49
C CYS A 467 15.66 -33.74 -4.73
N VAL A 468 15.00 -32.79 -4.07
CA VAL A 468 13.60 -32.47 -4.32
C VAL A 468 13.38 -30.97 -4.25
N ARG A 469 12.65 -30.42 -5.22
CA ARG A 469 12.19 -29.03 -5.22
C ARG A 469 10.82 -28.95 -4.56
N CYS A 470 10.76 -28.25 -3.44
CA CYS A 470 9.57 -28.07 -2.62
C CYS A 470 8.97 -26.69 -2.82
N ARG A 471 7.65 -26.63 -3.00
CA ARG A 471 6.87 -25.39 -3.06
C ARG A 471 5.92 -25.33 -1.86
N VAL A 472 5.96 -24.23 -1.12
CA VAL A 472 5.00 -23.97 -0.04
C VAL A 472 4.11 -22.82 -0.45
N ALA A 473 2.81 -23.07 -0.64
CA ALA A 473 1.89 -22.10 -1.22
C ALA A 473 1.59 -20.89 -0.30
N ILE A 474 1.60 -21.10 1.02
CA ILE A 474 1.19 -20.10 2.02
C ILE A 474 2.35 -19.24 2.55
N ARG A 475 3.59 -19.53 2.13
CA ARG A 475 4.82 -18.84 2.57
C ARG A 475 5.43 -18.07 1.42
N THR A 476 6.08 -16.96 1.70
CA THR A 476 6.54 -15.99 0.69
C THR A 476 8.05 -16.02 0.49
N THR A 477 8.82 -16.41 1.51
CA THR A 477 10.29 -16.31 1.48
C THR A 477 10.98 -17.57 1.99
N VAL A 478 12.18 -17.84 1.48
CA VAL A 478 13.10 -18.90 1.94
C VAL A 478 14.39 -18.27 2.46
N LEU A 479 14.90 -18.78 3.58
CA LEU A 479 16.20 -18.43 4.14
C LEU A 479 17.04 -19.68 4.36
N ILE A 480 18.29 -19.66 3.89
CA ILE A 480 19.31 -20.64 4.26
C ILE A 480 20.26 -19.96 5.24
N LYS A 481 20.39 -20.53 6.45
CA LYS A 481 21.25 -20.00 7.50
C LYS A 481 22.39 -20.97 7.73
N ALA A 482 23.61 -20.55 7.39
CA ALA A 482 24.83 -21.29 7.68
C ALA A 482 25.26 -21.07 9.14
N ALA A 483 25.97 -22.05 9.70
CA ALA A 483 26.42 -22.03 11.09
C ALA A 483 25.26 -21.78 12.07
N ASP A 484 24.12 -22.43 11.83
CA ASP A 484 22.97 -22.44 12.74
C ASP A 484 22.09 -23.69 12.48
N LYS A 485 21.30 -24.08 13.48
CA LYS A 485 20.29 -25.14 13.39
C LYS A 485 18.87 -24.62 13.67
N SER A 486 18.71 -23.35 14.06
CA SER A 486 17.41 -22.74 14.33
C SER A 486 17.11 -21.58 13.38
N CYS A 487 15.83 -21.43 13.08
CA CYS A 487 15.34 -20.29 12.31
C CYS A 487 15.41 -19.00 13.15
N PRO A 488 15.37 -17.82 12.50
CA PRO A 488 15.55 -16.53 13.18
C PRO A 488 14.56 -16.28 14.34
N SER A 489 13.34 -16.79 14.23
CA SER A 489 12.30 -16.68 15.26
C SER A 489 11.29 -17.83 15.12
N ASP A 490 10.34 -17.88 16.05
CA ASP A 490 9.18 -18.77 16.06
C ASP A 490 8.19 -18.54 14.91
N LYS A 491 8.23 -17.36 14.27
CA LYS A 491 7.44 -17.06 13.05
C LYS A 491 7.94 -17.80 11.80
N TRP A 492 9.22 -18.21 11.79
CA TRP A 492 9.79 -18.96 10.67
C TRP A 492 9.55 -20.45 10.87
N THR A 493 9.10 -21.12 9.81
CA THR A 493 8.99 -22.58 9.80
C THR A 493 10.33 -23.19 9.39
N LYS A 494 10.86 -24.08 10.24
CA LYS A 494 12.01 -24.91 9.88
C LYS A 494 11.57 -25.96 8.88
N GLU A 495 12.15 -25.95 7.68
CA GLU A 495 11.92 -26.98 6.68
C GLU A 495 12.83 -28.18 6.94
N TYR A 496 14.14 -27.95 6.98
CA TYR A 496 15.11 -28.99 7.32
C TYR A 496 16.40 -28.38 7.87
N GLU A 497 17.20 -29.24 8.52
CA GLU A 497 18.52 -28.89 9.02
C GLU A 497 19.55 -29.90 8.50
N GLY A 498 20.80 -29.47 8.45
CA GLY A 498 21.80 -30.16 7.66
C GLY A 498 23.22 -29.74 7.95
N TYR A 499 24.10 -30.02 6.99
CA TYR A 499 25.49 -29.59 6.98
C TYR A 499 25.78 -28.77 5.73
N LEU A 500 26.57 -27.73 5.90
CA LEU A 500 27.03 -26.90 4.80
C LEU A 500 27.98 -27.73 3.93
N MET A 501 27.71 -27.77 2.63
CA MET A 501 28.50 -28.49 1.66
C MET A 501 28.87 -27.57 0.48
N ALA A 502 30.00 -27.87 -0.15
CA ALA A 502 30.53 -27.17 -1.31
C ALA A 502 31.29 -28.17 -2.20
N PRO A 503 31.61 -27.80 -3.46
CA PRO A 503 32.43 -28.64 -4.32
C PRO A 503 33.77 -29.00 -3.66
N GLY A 504 34.24 -30.22 -3.92
CA GLY A 504 35.46 -30.77 -3.32
C GLY A 504 36.74 -30.03 -3.71
N MET A 505 37.85 -30.36 -3.05
CA MET A 505 39.16 -29.71 -3.24
C MET A 505 39.72 -29.81 -4.67
N THR A 506 39.30 -30.80 -5.43
CA THR A 506 39.72 -31.09 -6.82
C THR A 506 38.75 -30.51 -7.87
N ALA A 507 37.64 -29.91 -7.44
CA ALA A 507 36.60 -29.37 -8.31
C ALA A 507 36.68 -27.82 -8.41
N ASN A 508 36.02 -27.27 -9.43
CA ASN A 508 35.86 -25.82 -9.57
C ASN A 508 35.05 -25.24 -8.38
N LYS A 509 35.37 -24.00 -7.99
CA LYS A 509 34.64 -23.30 -6.90
C LYS A 509 33.16 -23.16 -7.27
N GLY A 510 32.28 -23.45 -6.32
CA GLY A 510 30.83 -23.32 -6.49
C GLY A 510 30.14 -22.76 -5.24
N GLU A 511 28.82 -22.77 -5.26
CA GLU A 511 27.99 -22.26 -4.17
C GLU A 511 28.03 -23.16 -2.92
N TYR A 512 27.76 -22.56 -1.76
CA TYR A 512 27.48 -23.30 -0.53
C TYR A 512 26.01 -23.71 -0.49
N ILE A 513 25.75 -24.99 -0.20
CA ILE A 513 24.38 -25.50 0.00
C ILE A 513 24.19 -26.08 1.39
N CYS A 514 22.94 -26.10 1.83
CA CYS A 514 22.55 -26.88 2.99
C CYS A 514 22.14 -28.30 2.58
N MET A 515 22.96 -29.29 2.93
CA MET A 515 22.67 -30.70 2.67
C MET A 515 21.91 -31.32 3.85
N ASP A 516 20.78 -31.95 3.60
CA ASP A 516 19.97 -32.59 4.65
C ASP A 516 20.81 -33.58 5.48
N LYS A 517 20.62 -33.54 6.80
CA LYS A 517 21.38 -34.37 7.75
C LYS A 517 21.21 -35.88 7.52
N ASP A 518 20.18 -36.30 6.79
CA ASP A 518 19.85 -37.69 6.50
C ASP A 518 19.93 -37.98 4.98
N MET A 519 21.00 -37.51 4.33
CA MET A 519 21.30 -37.66 2.90
C MET A 519 21.03 -39.07 2.33
N LYS A 520 20.38 -39.13 1.16
CA LYS A 520 20.03 -40.36 0.43
C LYS A 520 20.38 -40.29 -1.05
N GLN A 521 20.39 -41.47 -1.67
CA GLN A 521 20.39 -41.62 -3.13
C GLN A 521 19.00 -41.36 -3.72
N PRO A 522 18.92 -41.00 -5.02
CA PRO A 522 17.64 -40.91 -5.71
C PRO A 522 16.86 -42.23 -5.70
N ASP A 523 15.52 -42.16 -5.74
CA ASP A 523 14.62 -43.32 -5.81
C ASP A 523 14.47 -43.83 -7.26
N GLY A 524 15.60 -44.16 -7.90
CA GLY A 524 15.65 -44.63 -9.29
C GLY A 524 17.05 -44.58 -9.89
N GLU A 525 17.18 -45.07 -11.12
CA GLU A 525 18.43 -45.02 -11.88
C GLU A 525 18.57 -43.66 -12.60
N VAL A 526 19.76 -43.06 -12.53
CA VAL A 526 20.08 -41.84 -13.28
C VAL A 526 20.32 -42.22 -14.75
N LYS A 527 19.41 -41.79 -15.63
CA LYS A 527 19.44 -42.14 -17.07
C LYS A 527 20.12 -41.09 -17.95
N PHE A 528 20.74 -40.07 -17.39
CA PHE A 528 21.32 -38.95 -18.12
C PHE A 528 22.64 -38.48 -17.49
N GLY A 529 23.51 -37.87 -18.30
CA GLY A 529 24.86 -37.44 -17.91
C GLY A 529 25.91 -38.54 -18.03
N ASN A 530 27.19 -38.17 -17.95
CA ASN A 530 28.28 -39.13 -18.00
C ASN A 530 28.37 -39.91 -16.67
N SER A 531 28.42 -41.24 -16.76
CA SER A 531 28.52 -42.13 -15.60
C SER A 531 29.97 -42.48 -15.23
N GLU A 532 30.97 -42.05 -16.04
CA GLU A 532 32.37 -42.33 -15.77
C GLU A 532 32.84 -41.70 -14.45
N MET A 533 33.33 -42.56 -13.56
CA MET A 533 33.71 -42.18 -12.20
C MET A 533 34.92 -41.22 -12.15
N SER A 534 35.77 -41.21 -13.19
CA SER A 534 36.95 -40.35 -13.29
C SER A 534 36.62 -38.86 -13.49
N HIS A 535 35.38 -38.53 -13.85
CA HIS A 535 34.98 -37.17 -14.24
C HIS A 535 33.79 -36.63 -13.43
N ALA A 536 33.37 -37.38 -12.41
CA ALA A 536 32.18 -37.09 -11.63
C ALA A 536 32.38 -35.85 -10.76
N PRO A 537 31.47 -34.86 -10.81
CA PRO A 537 31.54 -33.73 -9.90
C PRO A 537 31.37 -34.19 -8.44
N GLU A 538 32.18 -33.61 -7.56
CA GLU A 538 32.29 -34.02 -6.16
C GLU A 538 31.80 -32.93 -5.20
N ILE A 539 31.12 -33.34 -4.12
CA ILE A 539 30.73 -32.45 -3.03
C ILE A 539 31.18 -32.99 -1.66
N GLN A 540 31.60 -32.09 -0.79
CA GLN A 540 32.15 -32.40 0.53
C GLN A 540 31.65 -31.42 1.61
N GLU A 541 31.75 -31.82 2.87
CA GLU A 541 31.47 -30.97 4.03
C GLU A 541 32.41 -29.76 4.11
N VAL A 542 31.86 -28.62 4.51
CA VAL A 542 32.63 -27.41 4.80
C VAL A 542 32.95 -27.39 6.29
N ALA A 543 34.22 -27.21 6.63
CA ALA A 543 34.69 -27.08 8.00
C ALA A 543 35.32 -25.71 8.27
N ILE A 544 35.28 -25.29 9.54
CA ILE A 544 35.94 -24.05 9.97
C ILE A 544 37.43 -24.32 10.23
N GLU A 545 38.28 -23.50 9.63
CA GLU A 545 39.69 -23.39 9.99
C GLU A 545 39.88 -22.27 11.02
N CYS A 546 40.40 -22.66 12.18
CA CYS A 546 40.76 -21.75 13.25
C CYS A 546 41.96 -20.88 12.89
N GLY A 547 41.79 -19.56 12.96
CA GLY A 547 42.82 -18.57 12.62
C GLY A 547 42.34 -17.62 11.53
N SER A 548 41.76 -18.16 10.46
CA SER A 548 41.04 -17.40 9.42
C SER A 548 39.67 -16.93 9.93
N LEU A 549 39.04 -17.72 10.79
CA LEU A 549 37.80 -17.37 11.51
C LEU A 549 37.94 -17.67 13.03
N PRO A 550 37.17 -17.01 13.90
CA PRO A 550 37.14 -17.31 15.33
C PRO A 550 36.59 -18.72 15.63
N CYS A 551 37.27 -19.48 16.50
CA CYS A 551 36.94 -20.87 16.86
C CYS A 551 35.80 -21.05 17.88
N LYS A 552 35.18 -19.98 18.36
CA LYS A 552 34.07 -20.07 19.32
C LYS A 552 32.87 -19.38 18.69
N PRO A 553 31.71 -20.06 18.60
CA PRO A 553 31.35 -21.34 19.23
C PRO A 553 31.75 -22.62 18.45
N TYR A 554 32.37 -22.51 17.28
CA TYR A 554 32.61 -23.66 16.39
C TYR A 554 34.01 -24.25 16.47
N GLU A 555 34.09 -25.53 16.79
CA GLU A 555 35.35 -26.28 16.84
C GLU A 555 36.06 -26.37 15.47
N ALA A 556 37.39 -26.25 15.49
CA ALA A 556 38.24 -26.42 14.32
C ALA A 556 38.00 -27.76 13.63
N ASN A 557 38.02 -27.77 12.29
CA ASN A 557 37.92 -28.98 11.47
C ASN A 557 36.61 -29.78 11.70
N LYS A 558 35.55 -29.11 12.15
CA LYS A 558 34.20 -29.70 12.25
C LYS A 558 33.28 -29.18 11.15
N PRO A 559 32.40 -30.04 10.59
CA PRO A 559 31.39 -29.64 9.63
C PRO A 559 30.47 -28.54 10.16
N ILE A 560 30.22 -27.52 9.35
CA ILE A 560 29.34 -26.40 9.71
C ILE A 560 27.88 -26.84 9.57
N PRO A 561 27.04 -26.67 10.62
CA PRO A 561 25.61 -26.95 10.48
C PRO A 561 24.90 -25.88 9.65
N CYS A 562 23.75 -26.22 9.09
CA CYS A 562 22.89 -25.27 8.41
C CYS A 562 21.41 -25.59 8.65
N VAL A 563 20.55 -24.60 8.39
CA VAL A 563 19.10 -24.75 8.44
C VAL A 563 18.45 -24.01 7.29
N VAL A 564 17.40 -24.60 6.73
CA VAL A 564 16.54 -23.97 5.72
C VAL A 564 15.19 -23.68 6.36
N CYS A 565 14.76 -22.42 6.25
CA CYS A 565 13.56 -21.89 6.87
C CYS A 565 12.69 -21.18 5.83
N THR A 566 11.39 -21.17 6.06
CA THR A 566 10.44 -20.40 5.24
C THR A 566 9.50 -19.59 6.12
N ILE A 567 8.93 -18.50 5.57
CA ILE A 567 7.98 -17.62 6.27
C ILE A 567 6.86 -17.15 5.36
#